data_AF-A0A3S0DA27-F1
#
_entry.id   AF-A0A3S0DA27-F1
#
_cell.length_a   1.000
_cell.length_b   1.000
_cell.length_c   1.000
_cell.angle_alpha   90.00
_cell.angle_beta   90.00
_cell.angle_gamma   90.00
#
_symmetry.space_group_name_H-M   'P 1'
#
loop_
_entity.id
_entity.type
_entity.pdbx_description
1 polymer ?
#
loop_
_entity_poly.entity_id
_entity_poly.type
_entity_poly.pdbx_seq_one_letter_code
_entity_poly.pdbx_strand_id
1 'polypeptide(L)' 'MYVCLCHAVTDRQIRDAVESGCTSMRDLRNELGVATQCGRCACHARDVLNHALMQISEPMTVAA' A
#
# COMPACT_ATOMS: atom_id res chain seq x y z
N MET A 1 -1.19 -11.10 3.86
CA MET A 1 -1.07 -10.88 5.32
C MET A 1 -1.80 -9.60 5.72
N TYR A 2 -2.40 -9.55 6.92
CA TYR A 2 -2.94 -8.30 7.46
C TYR A 2 -1.82 -7.34 7.83
N VAL A 3 -1.94 -6.10 7.34
CA VAL A 3 -1.07 -4.98 7.68
C VAL A 3 -1.71 -4.13 8.77
N CYS A 4 -3.02 -3.89 8.70
CA CYS A 4 -3.77 -3.16 9.74
C CYS A 4 -4.89 -4.01 10.32
N LEU A 5 -4.81 -4.30 11.62
CA LEU A 5 -5.85 -5.06 12.31
C LEU A 5 -7.09 -4.22 12.64
N CYS A 6 -6.92 -2.92 12.87
CA CYS A 6 -8.03 -2.00 13.18
C CYS A 6 -9.06 -1.91 12.04
N HIS A 7 -8.58 -1.86 10.80
CA HIS A 7 -9.41 -1.68 9.60
C HIS A 7 -9.37 -2.90 8.68
N ALA A 8 -8.83 -4.03 9.17
CA ALA A 8 -8.69 -5.27 8.41
C ALA A 8 -8.04 -5.08 7.01
N VAL A 9 -7.01 -4.23 6.93
CA VAL A 9 -6.30 -3.94 5.67
C VAL A 9 -5.18 -4.97 5.47
N THR A 10 -5.13 -5.57 4.29
CA THR A 10 -4.11 -6.54 3.86
C THR A 10 -3.04 -5.89 2.99
N ASP A 11 -1.90 -6.55 2.85
CA ASP A 11 -0.83 -6.12 1.94
C ASP A 11 -1.33 -6.05 0.48
N ARG A 12 -2.18 -7.00 0.08
CA ARG A 12 -2.77 -7.03 -1.26
C ARG A 12 -3.63 -5.80 -1.52
N GLN A 13 -4.50 -5.42 -0.58
CA GLN A 13 -5.31 -4.21 -0.72
C GLN A 13 -4.45 -2.94 -0.84
N ILE A 14 -3.30 -2.88 -0.14
CA ILE A 14 -2.37 -1.76 -0.31
C ILE A 14 -1.76 -1.76 -1.72
N ARG A 15 -1.36 -2.92 -2.25
CA ARG A 15 -0.83 -3.04 -3.62
C ARG A 15 -1.87 -2.68 -4.68
N ASP A 16 -3.09 -3.21 -4.55
CA ASP A 16 -4.20 -2.93 -5.46
C ASP A 16 -4.53 -1.42 -5.47
N ALA A 17 -4.50 -0.75 -4.30
CA ALA A 17 -4.69 0.70 -4.20
C ALA A 17 -3.57 1.49 -4.88
N VAL A 18 -2.33 0.99 -4.80
CA VAL A 18 -1.16 1.59 -5.47
C VAL A 18 -1.23 1.43 -6.99
N GLU A 19 -1.61 0.25 -7.48
CA GLU A 19 -1.92 0.02 -8.90
C GLU A 19 -3.08 0.91 -9.40
N SER A 20 -4.02 1.25 -8.51
CA SER A 20 -5.13 2.17 -8.77
C SER A 20 -4.74 3.66 -8.65
N GLY A 21 -3.47 3.97 -8.36
CA GLY A 21 -2.94 5.34 -8.36
C GLY A 21 -2.63 5.95 -6.98
N CYS A 22 -2.78 5.21 -5.89
CA CYS A 22 -2.31 5.68 -4.58
C CYS A 22 -0.78 5.78 -4.58
N THR A 23 -0.22 6.95 -4.26
CA THR A 23 1.24 7.18 -4.26
C THR A 23 1.78 7.64 -2.91
N SER A 24 0.90 7.81 -1.92
CA SER A 24 1.27 8.31 -0.61
C SER A 24 0.50 7.61 0.51
N MET A 25 1.05 7.68 1.73
CA MET A 25 0.33 7.23 2.94
C MET A 25 -0.96 8.03 3.19
N ARG A 26 -1.08 9.25 2.65
CA ARG A 26 -2.32 10.03 2.73
C ARG A 26 -3.40 9.38 1.88
N ASP A 27 -3.04 8.93 0.68
CA ASP A 27 -3.98 8.25 -0.22
C ASP A 27 -4.47 6.94 0.41
N LEU A 28 -3.55 6.13 0.93
CA LEU A 28 -3.93 4.87 1.61
C LEU A 28 -4.80 5.09 2.85
N ARG A 29 -4.61 6.19 3.60
CA ARG A 29 -5.48 6.54 4.73
C ARG A 29 -6.89 6.85 4.25
N ASN A 30 -7.01 7.64 3.19
CA ASN A 30 -8.30 8.03 2.63
C ASN A 30 -9.03 6.84 2.01
N GLU A 31 -8.29 5.97 1.31
CA GLU A 31 -8.86 4.86 0.55
C GLU A 31 -9.16 3.63 1.43
N LEU A 32 -8.25 3.28 2.34
CA LEU A 32 -8.31 2.01 3.08
C LEU A 32 -8.51 2.20 4.60
N GLY A 33 -8.49 3.44 5.11
CA GLY A 33 -8.47 3.70 6.56
C GLY A 33 -7.18 3.23 7.25
N VAL A 34 -6.13 2.89 6.50
CA VAL A 34 -4.90 2.36 7.12
C VAL A 34 -4.28 3.40 8.06
N ALA A 35 -3.89 2.99 9.26
CA ALA A 35 -3.27 3.84 10.27
C ALA A 35 -4.15 5.00 10.81
N THR A 36 -5.48 4.98 10.63
CA THR A 36 -6.37 6.04 11.16
C THR A 36 -6.91 5.78 12.56
N GLN A 37 -6.75 4.57 13.12
CA GLN A 37 -7.14 4.25 14.50
C GLN A 37 -5.93 4.25 15.46
N CYS A 38 -5.28 3.10 15.68
CA CYS A 38 -4.18 3.01 16.67
C CYS A 38 -2.80 3.40 16.11
N GLY A 39 -2.67 3.59 14.80
CA GLY A 39 -1.43 4.00 14.13
C GLY A 39 -0.28 2.98 14.09
N ARG A 40 -0.36 1.86 14.82
CA ARG A 40 0.74 0.87 14.95
C ARG A 40 1.21 0.26 13.63
N CYS A 41 0.33 0.17 12.63
CA CYS A 41 0.67 -0.35 11.31
C CYS A 41 1.38 0.66 10.39
N ALA A 42 1.53 1.92 10.79
CA ALA A 42 1.94 3.00 9.88
C ALA A 42 3.31 2.78 9.21
N CYS A 43 4.30 2.25 9.94
CA CYS A 43 5.61 1.94 9.37
C CYS A 43 5.51 0.80 8.36
N HIS A 44 4.91 -0.32 8.75
CA HIS A 44 4.73 -1.48 7.87
C HIS A 44 3.91 -1.12 6.62
N ALA A 45 2.80 -0.40 6.75
CA ALA A 45 2.01 0.05 5.61
C ALA A 45 2.82 0.92 4.63
N ARG A 46 3.72 1.77 5.16
CA ARG A 46 4.64 2.56 4.32
C ARG A 46 5.67 1.70 3.61
N ASP A 47 6.17 0.65 4.25
CA ASP A 47 7.11 -0.28 3.62
C ASP A 47 6.43 -1.02 2.45
N VAL A 48 5.18 -1.49 2.63
CA VAL A 48 4.40 -2.11 1.54
C VAL A 48 4.13 -1.12 0.41
N LEU A 49 3.75 0.12 0.73
CA LEU A 49 3.55 1.20 -0.24
C LEU A 49 4.81 1.42 -1.08
N ASN A 50 5.96 1.64 -0.43
CA ASN A 50 7.22 1.91 -1.10
C ASN A 50 7.64 0.73 -2.00
N HIS A 51 7.50 -0.50 -1.50
CA HIS A 51 7.80 -1.69 -2.28
C HIS A 51 6.88 -1.79 -3.51
N ALA A 52 5.58 -1.55 -3.36
CA ALA A 52 4.64 -1.55 -4.48
C ALA A 52 4.97 -0.48 -5.53
N LEU A 53 5.30 0.74 -5.11
CA LEU A 53 5.70 1.83 -6.01
C LEU A 53 6.98 1.52 -6.78
N MET A 54 7.98 0.88 -6.15
CA MET A 54 9.20 0.46 -6.83
C MET A 54 8.91 -0.57 -7.94
N GLN A 55 7.98 -1.50 -7.69
CA GLN A 55 7.60 -2.52 -8.66
C GLN A 55 6.85 -1.97 -9.88
N ILE A 56 6.11 -0.85 -9.72
CA ILE A 56 5.46 -0.17 -10.86
C ILE A 56 6.47 0.59 -11.73
N SER A 57 7.59 1.03 -11.15
CA SER A 57 8.59 1.85 -11.84
C SER A 57 9.54 1.08 -12.76
N GLU A 58 9.55 -0.26 -12.70
CA GLU A 58 10.28 -1.08 -13.67
C GLU A 58 9.42 -1.25 -14.93
N PRO A 59 9.82 -0.67 -16.09
CA PRO A 59 9.08 -0.86 -17.31
C PRO A 59 9.15 -2.34 -17.70
N MET A 60 7.98 -2.93 -17.93
CA MET A 60 7.78 -4.20 -18.60
C MET A 60 8.29 -4.11 -20.06
N THR A 61 9.61 -4.14 -20.27
CA THR A 61 10.26 -4.15 -21.59
C THR A 61 11.01 -5.46 -21.87
N VAL A 62 10.67 -6.57 -21.21
CA VAL A 62 11.21 -7.88 -21.62
C VAL A 62 10.11 -8.91 -21.78
N ALA A 63 9.43 -8.82 -22.91
CA ALA A 63 8.87 -9.98 -23.60
C ALA A 63 9.14 -9.78 -25.09
N ALA A 64 10.34 -10.18 -25.50
CA ALA A 64 10.72 -10.47 -26.88
C ALA A 64 10.32 -11.91 -27.23
#